data_AF-A0A8N5F1T9-F1
#
_entry.id   AF-A0A8N5F1T9-F1
#
_cell.length_a   1.000
_cell.length_b   1.000
_cell.length_c   1.000
_cell.angle_alpha   90.00
_cell.angle_beta   90.00
_cell.angle_gamma   90.00
#
_symmetry.space_group_name_H-M   'P 1'
#
loop_
_entity.id
_entity.type
_entity.pdbx_description
1 polymer ?
#
loop_
_entity_poly.entity_id
_entity_poly.type
_entity_poly.pdbx_seq_one_letter_code
_entity_poly.pdbx_strand_id
1 'polypeptide(L)'
;GSFQKGKHSSQSGMIPGSWQYKMKLQLILKSSRAYYVLSDAAMILQKYGRALRYIKLALQCHDTYCCLCGSMLPEVLVFLCQCLTLCGDIQLMLAQNANNRAAYLEEYNYQTKEDQEILHSLHRESRCQAFAWATDLSTDLEYQLSVSCKCYEAAYEILLFSNLKSQNPEQHIQVLKRMGNIRNEIGVFYMNQAAAVQTERVVSKNVSTTEQQLWKKSFSCFEEGIQNFESIDDATNAALLLCNTGRLMRICAQAHCAAEGDFKREFSPEEALYYNKAIDYYLKALRSLGKRDVHPAVWDSVNWELSTTYFTMATLQQDYAPLSRKAQEQ
;
A
#
# COMPACT_ATOMS: atom_id res chain seq x y z
N GLY A 1 -2.28 29.58 14.35
CA GLY A 1 -1.00 30.18 14.75
C GLY A 1 -0.43 30.94 13.58
N SER A 2 0.00 32.19 13.79
CA SER A 2 0.54 33.06 12.75
C SER A 2 1.83 32.48 12.16
N PHE A 3 1.86 32.29 10.84
CA PHE A 3 3.11 32.02 10.12
C PHE A 3 3.99 33.28 10.21
N GLN A 4 5.06 33.22 11.00
CA GLN A 4 6.13 34.20 10.91
C GLN A 4 6.71 34.15 9.50
N LYS A 5 6.65 35.30 8.82
CA LYS A 5 7.18 35.53 7.48
C LYS A 5 8.72 35.61 7.55
N GLY A 6 9.37 34.49 7.81
CA GLY A 6 10.82 34.35 7.68
C GLY A 6 11.18 34.40 6.20
N LYS A 7 11.89 35.45 5.77
CA LYS A 7 12.54 35.46 4.45
C LYS A 7 13.56 34.32 4.44
N HIS A 8 13.21 33.18 3.84
CA HIS A 8 14.17 32.11 3.58
C HIS A 8 15.16 32.57 2.50
N SER A 9 16.24 33.22 2.93
CA SER A 9 17.39 33.48 2.08
C SER A 9 18.15 32.17 1.87
N SER A 10 18.55 31.89 0.64
CA SER A 10 19.49 30.80 0.32
C SER A 10 20.72 30.88 1.23
N GLN A 11 21.21 29.74 1.73
CA GLN A 11 22.47 29.71 2.50
C GLN A 11 23.68 30.20 1.69
N SER A 12 23.57 30.21 0.37
CA SER A 12 24.58 30.74 -0.56
C SER A 12 24.61 32.28 -0.68
N GLY A 13 23.73 33.01 0.02
CA GLY A 13 23.69 34.48 -0.01
C GLY A 13 23.11 35.09 -1.31
N MET A 14 22.50 34.28 -2.18
CA MET A 14 21.83 34.78 -3.38
C MET A 14 20.61 35.64 -3.05
N ILE A 15 20.48 36.77 -3.74
CA ILE A 15 19.37 37.70 -3.58
C ILE A 15 18.11 37.11 -4.24
N PRO A 16 17.01 36.88 -3.49
CA PRO A 16 15.75 36.43 -4.05
C PRO A 16 15.26 37.37 -5.17
N GLY A 17 14.80 36.78 -6.27
CA GLY A 17 14.29 37.53 -7.43
C GLY A 17 15.35 37.98 -8.45
N SER A 18 16.64 37.87 -8.13
CA SER A 18 17.73 38.06 -9.10
C SER A 18 17.68 37.04 -10.25
N TRP A 19 18.30 37.36 -11.38
CA TRP A 19 18.36 36.42 -12.51
C TRP A 19 19.14 35.15 -12.15
N GLN A 20 20.20 35.25 -11.33
CA GLN A 20 20.95 34.09 -10.86
C GLN A 20 20.08 33.17 -9.99
N TYR A 21 19.29 33.76 -9.09
CA TYR A 21 18.37 33.03 -8.24
C TYR A 21 17.29 32.32 -9.06
N LYS A 22 16.69 33.01 -10.04
CA LYS A 22 15.71 32.43 -10.97
C LYS A 22 16.30 31.28 -11.80
N MET A 23 17.52 31.46 -12.33
CA MET A 23 18.22 30.41 -13.08
C MET A 23 18.53 29.19 -12.20
N LYS A 24 18.96 29.39 -10.95
CA LYS A 24 19.23 28.31 -10.00
C LYS A 24 17.97 27.49 -9.71
N LEU A 25 16.84 28.14 -9.41
CA LEU A 25 15.55 27.45 -9.21
C LEU A 25 15.16 26.60 -10.42
N GLN A 26 15.33 27.14 -11.64
CA GLN A 26 15.03 26.41 -12.87
C GLN A 26 15.96 25.22 -13.07
N LEU A 27 17.26 25.36 -12.77
CA LEU A 27 18.22 24.26 -12.85
C LEU A 27 17.88 23.15 -11.86
N ILE A 28 17.55 23.48 -10.60
CA ILE A 28 17.17 22.50 -9.58
C ILE A 28 15.92 21.72 -10.01
N LEU A 29 14.89 22.41 -10.52
CA LEU A 29 13.67 21.76 -10.97
C LEU A 29 13.91 20.89 -12.22
N LYS A 30 14.77 21.33 -13.14
CA LYS A 30 15.19 20.52 -14.30
C LYS A 30 15.96 19.27 -13.89
N SER A 31 16.88 19.38 -12.94
CA SER A 31 17.59 18.23 -12.37
C SER A 31 16.61 17.24 -11.73
N SER A 32 15.64 17.74 -10.95
CA SER A 32 14.59 16.91 -10.35
C SER A 32 13.81 16.11 -11.40
N ARG A 33 13.37 16.78 -12.48
CA ARG A 33 12.66 16.14 -13.60
C ARG A 33 13.53 15.15 -14.37
N ALA A 34 14.80 15.45 -14.59
CA ALA A 34 15.72 14.54 -15.25
C ALA A 34 15.90 13.25 -14.44
N TYR A 35 16.09 13.36 -13.13
CA TYR A 35 16.17 12.19 -12.24
C TYR A 35 14.86 11.41 -12.16
N TYR A 36 13.71 12.09 -12.19
CA TYR A 36 12.42 11.41 -12.29
C TYR A 36 12.34 10.53 -13.56
N VAL A 37 12.71 11.06 -14.72
CA VAL A 37 12.72 10.30 -15.98
C VAL A 37 13.70 9.13 -15.93
N LEU A 38 14.90 9.34 -15.35
CA LEU A 38 15.87 8.26 -15.16
C LEU A 38 15.34 7.17 -14.21
N SER A 39 14.60 7.56 -13.17
CA SER A 39 13.98 6.66 -12.22
C SER A 39 12.89 5.81 -12.89
N ASP A 40 12.03 6.43 -13.68
CA ASP A 40 10.97 5.76 -14.44
C ASP A 40 11.55 4.78 -15.47
N ALA A 41 12.58 5.20 -16.22
CA ALA A 41 13.30 4.31 -17.13
C ALA A 41 13.95 3.12 -16.40
N ALA A 42 14.55 3.36 -15.22
CA ALA A 42 15.12 2.29 -14.40
C ALA A 42 14.04 1.34 -13.85
N MET A 43 12.85 1.84 -13.50
CA MET A 43 11.70 1.03 -13.11
C MET A 43 11.26 0.09 -14.23
N ILE A 44 11.11 0.61 -15.44
CA ILE A 44 10.72 -0.18 -16.62
C ILE A 44 11.76 -1.29 -16.90
N LEU A 45 13.05 -0.99 -16.69
CA LEU A 45 14.16 -1.95 -16.84
C LEU A 45 14.32 -2.89 -15.64
N GLN A 46 13.42 -2.85 -14.66
CA GLN A 46 13.46 -3.66 -13.43
C GLN A 46 14.74 -3.46 -12.60
N LYS A 47 15.35 -2.27 -12.68
CA LYS A 47 16.52 -1.85 -11.91
C LYS A 47 16.08 -1.05 -10.69
N TYR A 48 15.37 -1.71 -9.78
CA TYR A 48 14.63 -1.03 -8.71
C TYR A 48 15.52 -0.32 -7.69
N GLY A 49 16.71 -0.85 -7.39
CA GLY A 49 17.67 -0.16 -6.52
C GLY A 49 18.17 1.14 -7.16
N ARG A 50 18.46 1.10 -8.46
CA ARG A 50 18.84 2.27 -9.25
C ARG A 50 17.68 3.27 -9.35
N ALA A 51 16.46 2.79 -9.58
CA ALA A 51 15.27 3.63 -9.64
C ALA A 51 15.04 4.36 -8.32
N LEU A 52 15.18 3.67 -7.18
CA LEU A 52 15.05 4.25 -5.85
C LEU A 52 16.10 5.33 -5.59
N ARG A 53 17.34 5.12 -6.03
CA ARG A 53 18.38 6.16 -5.97
C ARG A 53 18.02 7.39 -6.80
N TYR A 54 17.56 7.20 -8.04
CA TYR A 54 17.20 8.34 -8.88
C TYR A 54 15.99 9.10 -8.34
N ILE A 55 14.94 8.43 -7.84
CA ILE A 55 13.81 9.15 -7.25
C ILE A 55 14.20 9.88 -5.96
N LYS A 56 15.15 9.36 -5.20
CA LYS A 56 15.77 10.06 -4.06
C LYS A 56 16.44 11.36 -4.48
N LEU A 57 17.25 11.34 -5.52
CA LEU A 57 17.88 12.55 -6.05
C LEU A 57 16.82 13.55 -6.57
N ALA A 58 15.77 13.06 -7.22
CA ALA A 58 14.66 13.90 -7.66
C ALA A 58 13.96 14.60 -6.48
N LEU A 59 13.65 13.86 -5.41
CA LEU A 59 13.01 14.38 -4.21
C LEU A 59 13.92 15.34 -3.42
N GLN A 60 15.22 15.10 -3.36
CA GLN A 60 16.18 16.04 -2.75
C GLN A 60 16.30 17.36 -3.52
N CYS A 61 16.25 17.29 -4.86
CA CYS A 61 16.13 18.49 -5.69
C CYS A 61 14.82 19.24 -5.37
N HIS A 62 13.72 18.51 -5.22
CA HIS A 62 12.42 19.08 -4.89
C HIS A 62 12.41 19.77 -3.52
N ASP A 63 12.93 19.11 -2.47
CA ASP A 63 13.08 19.69 -1.13
C ASP A 63 13.87 21.00 -1.17
N THR A 64 14.98 21.01 -1.91
CA THR A 64 15.80 22.21 -2.07
C THR A 64 15.03 23.32 -2.81
N TYR A 65 14.30 22.98 -3.87
CA TYR A 65 13.43 23.93 -4.58
C TYR A 65 12.39 24.54 -3.64
N CYS A 66 11.74 23.71 -2.81
CA CYS A 66 10.73 24.12 -1.84
C CYS A 66 11.27 25.07 -0.78
N CYS A 67 12.48 24.82 -0.27
CA CYS A 67 13.11 25.72 0.70
C CYS A 67 13.48 27.07 0.11
N LEU A 68 13.80 27.12 -1.19
CA LEU A 68 14.17 28.35 -1.84
C LEU A 68 12.93 29.15 -2.27
N CYS A 69 11.88 28.50 -2.76
CA CYS A 69 10.72 29.18 -3.33
C CYS A 69 9.63 29.46 -2.28
N GLY A 70 9.23 30.73 -2.13
CA GLY A 70 8.23 31.15 -1.13
C GLY A 70 6.77 30.85 -1.47
N SER A 71 6.48 30.32 -2.67
CA SER A 71 5.13 29.99 -3.13
C SER A 71 5.19 28.80 -4.11
N MET A 72 4.55 27.69 -3.76
CA MET A 72 4.54 26.52 -4.63
C MET A 72 3.58 26.73 -5.79
N LEU A 73 4.10 26.58 -7.00
CA LEU A 73 3.29 26.58 -8.22
C LEU A 73 2.50 25.26 -8.32
N PRO A 74 1.24 25.29 -8.78
CA PRO A 74 0.43 24.09 -8.99
C PRO A 74 1.15 22.97 -9.76
N GLU A 75 1.90 23.32 -10.81
CA GLU A 75 2.62 22.37 -11.66
C GLU A 75 3.77 21.67 -10.91
N VAL A 76 4.35 22.33 -9.91
CA VAL A 76 5.40 21.76 -9.07
C VAL A 76 4.81 20.76 -8.07
N LEU A 77 3.61 21.04 -7.55
CA LEU A 77 2.89 20.12 -6.66
C LEU A 77 2.37 18.88 -7.41
N VAL A 78 1.84 19.06 -8.62
CA VAL A 78 1.48 17.95 -9.52
C VAL A 78 2.69 17.06 -9.78
N PHE A 79 3.84 17.66 -10.04
CA PHE A 79 5.09 16.91 -10.24
C PHE A 79 5.56 16.19 -8.96
N LEU A 80 5.42 16.80 -7.77
CA LEU A 80 5.70 16.09 -6.51
C LEU A 80 4.80 14.86 -6.33
N CYS A 81 3.50 15.00 -6.64
CA CYS A 81 2.55 13.89 -6.62
C CYS A 81 3.02 12.76 -7.56
N GLN A 82 3.53 13.07 -8.75
CA GLN A 82 4.12 12.08 -9.67
C GLN A 82 5.36 11.41 -9.08
N CYS A 83 6.27 12.18 -8.47
CA CYS A 83 7.47 11.64 -7.83
C CYS A 83 7.13 10.68 -6.69
N LEU A 84 6.19 11.04 -5.82
CA LEU A 84 5.74 10.20 -4.71
C LEU A 84 5.03 8.95 -5.22
N THR A 85 4.20 9.08 -6.26
CA THR A 85 3.55 7.93 -6.89
C THR A 85 4.59 6.94 -7.45
N LEU A 86 5.58 7.43 -8.19
CA LEU A 86 6.67 6.58 -8.71
C LEU A 86 7.51 5.97 -7.57
N CYS A 87 7.77 6.73 -6.50
CA CYS A 87 8.47 6.24 -5.32
C CYS A 87 7.69 5.09 -4.65
N GLY A 88 6.37 5.23 -4.53
CA GLY A 88 5.49 4.18 -4.05
C GLY A 88 5.55 2.93 -4.93
N ASP A 89 5.52 3.09 -6.26
CA ASP A 89 5.63 2.00 -7.22
C ASP A 89 6.98 1.26 -7.05
N ILE A 90 8.10 2.01 -6.90
CA ILE A 90 9.43 1.44 -6.66
C ILE A 90 9.48 0.62 -5.37
N GLN A 91 8.94 1.17 -4.27
CA GLN A 91 8.96 0.51 -2.97
C GLN A 91 8.13 -0.79 -2.97
N LEU A 92 7.00 -0.79 -3.68
CA LEU A 92 6.20 -2.00 -3.91
C LEU A 92 6.98 -3.04 -4.74
N MET A 93 7.61 -2.63 -5.83
CA MET A 93 8.38 -3.56 -6.67
C MET A 93 9.57 -4.17 -5.93
N LEU A 94 10.27 -3.38 -5.11
CA LEU A 94 11.32 -3.88 -4.23
C LEU A 94 10.78 -4.90 -3.22
N ALA A 95 9.54 -4.74 -2.76
CA ALA A 95 8.92 -5.59 -1.74
C ALA A 95 8.55 -6.95 -2.35
N GLN A 96 7.97 -6.92 -3.56
CA GLN A 96 7.61 -8.11 -4.32
C GLN A 96 8.83 -8.89 -4.84
N ASN A 97 10.00 -8.25 -4.94
CA ASN A 97 11.22 -8.84 -5.48
C ASN A 97 12.35 -8.94 -4.44
N ALA A 98 12.02 -9.23 -3.18
CA ALA A 98 12.97 -9.26 -2.07
C ALA A 98 14.18 -10.20 -2.28
N ASN A 99 14.06 -11.22 -3.14
CA ASN A 99 15.15 -12.17 -3.43
C ASN A 99 16.38 -11.53 -4.10
N ASN A 100 16.21 -10.41 -4.82
CA ASN A 100 17.30 -9.73 -5.54
C ASN A 100 17.98 -8.62 -4.71
N ARG A 101 17.87 -8.70 -3.38
CA ARG A 101 18.20 -7.60 -2.47
C ARG A 101 19.62 -7.07 -2.60
N ALA A 102 20.60 -7.96 -2.73
CA ALA A 102 22.01 -7.57 -2.82
C ALA A 102 22.28 -6.69 -4.04
N ALA A 103 21.72 -7.05 -5.20
CA ALA A 103 21.84 -6.27 -6.43
C ALA A 103 21.19 -4.89 -6.29
N TYR A 104 20.01 -4.80 -5.68
CA TYR A 104 19.35 -3.52 -5.45
C TYR A 104 20.13 -2.62 -4.48
N LEU A 105 20.76 -3.20 -3.47
CA LEU A 105 21.60 -2.44 -2.53
C LEU A 105 22.84 -1.87 -3.23
N GLU A 106 23.49 -2.64 -4.10
CA GLU A 106 24.61 -2.17 -4.91
C GLU A 106 24.18 -1.04 -5.86
N GLU A 107 23.08 -1.24 -6.59
CA GLU A 107 22.52 -0.24 -7.50
C GLU A 107 22.11 1.06 -6.79
N TYR A 108 21.57 0.94 -5.57
CA TYR A 108 21.14 2.07 -4.75
C TYR A 108 22.33 2.89 -4.22
N ASN A 109 23.40 2.22 -3.81
CA ASN A 109 24.60 2.85 -3.24
C ASN A 109 25.57 3.40 -4.29
N TYR A 110 25.47 2.95 -5.54
CA TYR A 110 26.28 3.49 -6.62
C TYR A 110 26.03 5.01 -6.75
N GLN A 111 27.08 5.82 -6.96
CA GLN A 111 26.94 7.26 -7.24
C GLN A 111 27.91 7.65 -8.34
N THR A 112 27.40 8.38 -9.34
CA THR A 112 28.24 8.99 -10.38
C THR A 112 28.88 10.27 -9.86
N LYS A 113 29.88 10.78 -10.58
CA LYS A 113 30.51 12.06 -10.26
C LYS A 113 29.49 13.21 -10.36
N GLU A 114 28.63 13.15 -11.37
CA GLU A 114 27.57 14.12 -11.62
C GLU A 114 26.54 14.12 -10.47
N ASP A 115 26.16 12.93 -9.97
CA ASP A 115 25.28 12.81 -8.80
C ASP A 115 25.88 13.53 -7.58
N GLN A 116 27.18 13.32 -7.32
CA GLN A 116 27.90 13.92 -6.20
C GLN A 116 27.99 15.44 -6.31
N GLU A 117 28.29 15.96 -7.50
CA GLU A 117 28.36 17.41 -7.74
C GLU A 117 27.00 18.08 -7.54
N ILE A 118 25.92 17.49 -8.08
CA ILE A 118 24.56 18.00 -7.90
C ILE A 118 24.17 17.97 -6.43
N LEU A 119 24.37 16.84 -5.74
CA LEU A 119 24.08 16.72 -4.31
C LEU A 119 24.82 17.75 -3.46
N HIS A 120 26.11 17.94 -3.74
CA HIS A 120 26.91 18.96 -3.06
C HIS A 120 26.35 20.36 -3.30
N SER A 121 25.96 20.70 -4.54
CA SER A 121 25.30 21.96 -4.85
C SER A 121 23.97 22.14 -4.12
N LEU A 122 23.13 21.10 -4.02
CA LEU A 122 21.85 21.16 -3.30
C LEU A 122 22.05 21.38 -1.79
N HIS A 123 22.96 20.63 -1.18
CA HIS A 123 23.26 20.71 0.26
C HIS A 123 23.85 22.07 0.69
N ARG A 124 24.47 22.80 -0.24
CA ARG A 124 24.91 24.19 -0.01
C ARG A 124 23.76 25.19 0.04
N GLU A 125 22.59 24.84 -0.50
CA GLU A 125 21.41 25.70 -0.49
C GLU A 125 20.46 25.35 0.66
N SER A 126 20.21 24.07 0.87
CA SER A 126 19.30 23.55 1.88
C SER A 126 19.75 22.19 2.41
N ARG A 127 19.49 21.94 3.70
CA ARG A 127 19.65 20.63 4.34
C ARG A 127 18.31 19.91 4.56
N CYS A 128 17.24 20.41 3.93
CA CYS A 128 15.91 19.81 4.06
C CYS A 128 15.91 18.39 3.47
N GLN A 129 15.24 17.49 4.18
CA GLN A 129 15.12 16.07 3.86
C GLN A 129 13.69 15.61 4.18
N ALA A 130 12.68 16.37 3.73
CA ALA A 130 11.28 16.11 4.07
C ALA A 130 10.80 14.75 3.54
N PHE A 131 11.39 14.28 2.44
CA PHE A 131 11.04 13.00 1.81
C PHE A 131 12.08 11.90 1.98
N ALA A 132 13.06 12.04 2.89
CA ALA A 132 14.06 10.99 3.10
C ALA A 132 13.42 9.63 3.47
N TRP A 133 12.37 9.66 4.31
CA TRP A 133 11.60 8.49 4.72
C TRP A 133 11.04 7.66 3.55
N ALA A 134 10.78 8.29 2.40
CA ALA A 134 10.19 7.62 1.25
C ALA A 134 11.21 6.74 0.50
N THR A 135 12.50 7.00 0.71
CA THR A 135 13.58 6.47 -0.13
C THR A 135 14.57 5.59 0.61
N ASP A 136 14.20 5.18 1.82
CA ASP A 136 14.95 4.22 2.61
C ASP A 136 14.80 2.82 2.02
N LEU A 137 15.93 2.15 1.86
CA LEU A 137 16.00 0.77 1.38
C LEU A 137 16.09 -0.15 2.60
N SER A 138 14.93 -0.57 3.15
CA SER A 138 14.80 -1.44 4.34
C SER A 138 14.69 -2.93 3.98
N THR A 139 15.22 -3.83 4.81
CA THR A 139 15.07 -5.28 4.62
C THR A 139 13.77 -5.83 5.19
N ASP A 140 13.05 -5.01 5.95
CA ASP A 140 11.75 -5.38 6.50
C ASP A 140 10.64 -5.15 5.45
N LEU A 141 10.00 -6.26 5.06
CA LEU A 141 8.93 -6.28 4.07
C LEU A 141 7.68 -5.48 4.53
N GLU A 142 7.31 -5.58 5.82
CA GLU A 142 6.16 -4.84 6.37
C GLU A 142 6.44 -3.34 6.26
N TYR A 143 7.63 -2.92 6.69
CA TYR A 143 8.06 -1.54 6.59
C TYR A 143 8.03 -1.05 5.15
N GLN A 144 8.57 -1.81 4.20
CA GLN A 144 8.68 -1.35 2.81
C GLN A 144 7.30 -1.22 2.13
N LEU A 145 6.38 -2.15 2.38
CA LEU A 145 4.98 -2.02 1.95
C LEU A 145 4.31 -0.78 2.59
N SER A 146 4.60 -0.52 3.88
CA SER A 146 4.07 0.66 4.57
C SER A 146 4.60 1.98 3.97
N VAL A 147 5.87 2.02 3.55
CA VAL A 147 6.46 3.19 2.88
C VAL A 147 5.81 3.40 1.51
N SER A 148 5.57 2.33 0.74
CA SER A 148 4.84 2.41 -0.52
C SER A 148 3.45 3.02 -0.33
N CYS A 149 2.70 2.54 0.67
CA CYS A 149 1.39 3.08 1.00
C CYS A 149 1.42 4.56 1.39
N LYS A 150 2.35 4.94 2.27
CA LYS A 150 2.55 6.34 2.70
C LYS A 150 2.90 7.26 1.53
N CYS A 151 3.62 6.78 0.54
CA CYS A 151 3.92 7.56 -0.67
C CYS A 151 2.64 7.88 -1.45
N TYR A 152 1.73 6.92 -1.62
CA TYR A 152 0.45 7.17 -2.30
C TYR A 152 -0.48 8.04 -1.45
N GLU A 153 -0.52 7.85 -0.13
CA GLU A 153 -1.29 8.72 0.79
C GLU A 153 -0.81 10.18 0.70
N ALA A 154 0.50 10.42 0.74
CA ALA A 154 1.06 11.75 0.58
C ALA A 154 0.77 12.34 -0.82
N ALA A 155 0.82 11.52 -1.87
CA ALA A 155 0.45 11.93 -3.23
C ALA A 155 -1.04 12.33 -3.31
N TYR A 156 -1.92 11.59 -2.62
CA TYR A 156 -3.35 11.88 -2.53
C TYR A 156 -3.63 13.17 -1.74
N GLU A 157 -2.97 13.38 -0.60
CA GLU A 157 -3.08 14.60 0.20
C GLU A 157 -2.72 15.86 -0.61
N ILE A 158 -1.68 15.80 -1.45
CA ILE A 158 -1.29 16.90 -2.34
C ILE A 158 -2.43 17.26 -3.30
N LEU A 159 -3.10 16.25 -3.88
CA LEU A 159 -4.22 16.45 -4.80
C LEU A 159 -5.45 17.07 -4.12
N LEU A 160 -5.69 16.73 -2.85
CA LEU A 160 -6.78 17.28 -2.05
C LEU A 160 -6.52 18.73 -1.63
N PHE A 161 -5.35 19.00 -1.05
CA PHE A 161 -5.03 20.30 -0.44
C PHE A 161 -5.06 21.46 -1.45
N SER A 162 -4.69 21.18 -2.69
CA SER A 162 -4.50 22.20 -3.73
C SER A 162 -5.67 22.30 -4.72
N ASN A 163 -6.80 21.62 -4.42
CA ASN A 163 -7.92 21.41 -5.35
C ASN A 163 -7.50 20.87 -6.73
N LEU A 164 -6.30 20.28 -6.81
CA LEU A 164 -5.68 19.77 -8.04
C LEU A 164 -6.41 18.56 -8.58
N LYS A 165 -7.15 17.84 -7.73
CA LYS A 165 -8.00 16.72 -8.17
C LYS A 165 -8.96 17.12 -9.30
N SER A 166 -9.51 18.34 -9.24
CA SER A 166 -10.45 18.84 -10.26
C SER A 166 -9.74 19.16 -11.59
N GLN A 167 -8.47 19.54 -11.50
CA GLN A 167 -7.64 19.89 -12.65
C GLN A 167 -6.94 18.66 -13.25
N ASN A 168 -6.74 17.61 -12.45
CA ASN A 168 -6.00 16.39 -12.82
C ASN A 168 -6.80 15.12 -12.41
N PRO A 169 -8.01 14.91 -12.96
CA PRO A 169 -8.89 13.81 -12.55
C PRO A 169 -8.27 12.43 -12.84
N GLU A 170 -7.52 12.28 -13.93
CA GLU A 170 -6.85 11.02 -14.26
C GLU A 170 -5.79 10.64 -13.23
N GLN A 171 -4.97 11.61 -12.79
CA GLN A 171 -3.96 11.37 -11.76
C GLN A 171 -4.60 10.99 -10.44
N HIS A 172 -5.71 11.64 -10.07
CA HIS A 172 -6.47 11.30 -8.88
C HIS A 172 -6.99 9.85 -8.91
N ILE A 173 -7.60 9.44 -10.03
CA ILE A 173 -8.06 8.05 -10.22
C ILE A 173 -6.89 7.07 -10.10
N GLN A 174 -5.75 7.39 -10.75
CA GLN A 174 -4.57 6.53 -10.71
C GLN A 174 -3.96 6.39 -9.31
N VAL A 175 -3.93 7.45 -8.50
CA VAL A 175 -3.44 7.39 -7.12
C VAL A 175 -4.37 6.53 -6.26
N LEU A 176 -5.69 6.73 -6.35
CA LEU A 176 -6.66 5.91 -5.61
C LEU A 176 -6.59 4.43 -6.01
N LYS A 177 -6.40 4.13 -7.30
CA LYS A 177 -6.19 2.77 -7.78
C LYS A 177 -4.95 2.13 -7.16
N ARG A 178 -3.83 2.87 -7.09
CA ARG A 178 -2.60 2.40 -6.44
C ARG A 178 -2.76 2.22 -4.93
N MET A 179 -3.49 3.11 -4.25
CA MET A 179 -3.84 2.97 -2.84
C MET A 179 -4.63 1.69 -2.58
N GLY A 180 -5.67 1.43 -3.38
CA GLY A 180 -6.44 0.19 -3.29
C GLY A 180 -5.58 -1.06 -3.53
N ASN A 181 -4.68 -1.00 -4.51
CA ASN A 181 -3.75 -2.11 -4.80
C ASN A 181 -2.79 -2.39 -3.65
N ILE A 182 -2.10 -1.37 -3.10
CA ILE A 182 -1.15 -1.59 -1.98
C ILE A 182 -1.88 -2.04 -0.70
N ARG A 183 -3.10 -1.54 -0.46
CA ARG A 183 -3.94 -1.98 0.65
C ARG A 183 -4.30 -3.45 0.52
N ASN A 184 -4.57 -3.93 -0.69
CA ASN A 184 -4.74 -5.36 -0.95
C ASN A 184 -3.48 -6.17 -0.62
N GLU A 185 -2.31 -5.72 -1.09
CA GLU A 185 -1.03 -6.40 -0.85
C GLU A 185 -0.70 -6.48 0.66
N ILE A 186 -0.85 -5.37 1.40
CA ILE A 186 -0.65 -5.32 2.85
C ILE A 186 -1.69 -6.21 3.57
N GLY A 187 -2.95 -6.16 3.13
CA GLY A 187 -4.01 -6.99 3.69
C GLY A 187 -3.71 -8.48 3.54
N VAL A 188 -3.27 -8.90 2.36
CA VAL A 188 -2.85 -10.28 2.06
C VAL A 188 -1.60 -10.67 2.86
N PHE A 189 -0.63 -9.76 3.00
CA PHE A 189 0.56 -9.98 3.82
C PHE A 189 0.19 -10.34 5.27
N TYR A 190 -0.63 -9.54 5.94
CA TYR A 190 -1.07 -9.84 7.31
C TYR A 190 -1.97 -11.08 7.40
N MET A 191 -2.83 -11.30 6.40
CA MET A 191 -3.67 -12.50 6.31
C MET A 191 -2.80 -13.78 6.26
N ASN A 192 -1.76 -13.79 5.43
CA ASN A 192 -0.85 -14.92 5.30
C ASN A 192 -0.01 -15.13 6.56
N GLN A 193 0.43 -14.05 7.23
CA GLN A 193 1.08 -14.18 8.54
C GLN A 193 0.15 -14.80 9.57
N ALA A 194 -1.12 -14.40 9.60
CA ALA A 194 -2.09 -14.97 10.53
C ALA A 194 -2.28 -16.48 10.30
N ALA A 195 -2.38 -16.90 9.03
CA ALA A 195 -2.48 -18.31 8.66
C ALA A 195 -1.20 -19.11 9.04
N ALA A 196 -0.02 -18.51 8.92
CA ALA A 196 1.24 -19.14 9.33
C ALA A 196 1.29 -19.37 10.85
N VAL A 197 0.95 -18.33 11.64
CA VAL A 197 0.87 -18.45 13.12
C VAL A 197 -0.12 -19.53 13.55
N GLN A 198 -1.24 -19.64 12.84
CA GLN A 198 -2.25 -20.67 13.10
C GLN A 198 -1.75 -22.09 12.79
N THR A 199 -0.93 -22.25 11.74
CA THR A 199 -0.36 -23.55 11.37
C THR A 199 0.71 -24.01 12.36
N GLU A 200 1.52 -23.08 12.88
CA GLU A 200 2.55 -23.35 13.88
C GLU A 200 1.97 -23.72 15.26
N ARG A 201 0.67 -23.50 15.45
CA ARG A 201 0.00 -23.54 16.75
C ARG A 201 -0.41 -24.91 17.27
N VAL A 202 0.24 -25.97 16.78
CA VAL A 202 -0.04 -27.40 17.04
C VAL A 202 -0.25 -27.77 18.54
N VAL A 203 0.09 -26.87 19.50
CA VAL A 203 0.00 -27.10 20.95
C VAL A 203 -1.07 -26.25 21.69
N SER A 204 -1.57 -25.14 21.13
CA SER A 204 -2.47 -24.21 21.85
C SER A 204 -3.93 -24.27 21.36
N LYS A 205 -4.87 -24.52 22.28
CA LYS A 205 -6.31 -24.64 21.98
C LYS A 205 -7.04 -23.32 21.69
N ASN A 206 -6.44 -22.16 22.02
CA ASN A 206 -7.12 -20.86 21.95
C ASN A 206 -6.49 -19.91 20.94
N VAL A 207 -7.33 -19.05 20.37
CA VAL A 207 -6.93 -17.89 19.57
C VAL A 207 -6.05 -16.95 20.40
N SER A 208 -4.79 -16.76 20.01
CA SER A 208 -3.86 -15.79 20.59
C SER A 208 -4.14 -14.37 20.15
N THR A 209 -3.71 -13.43 20.98
CA THR A 209 -3.78 -12.00 20.73
C THR A 209 -3.03 -11.58 19.47
N THR A 210 -1.93 -12.25 19.14
CA THR A 210 -1.12 -11.98 17.94
C THR A 210 -1.91 -12.25 16.66
N GLU A 211 -2.62 -13.38 16.56
CA GLU A 211 -3.48 -13.66 15.40
C GLU A 211 -4.60 -12.63 15.27
N GLN A 212 -5.27 -12.30 16.36
CA GLN A 212 -6.35 -11.30 16.33
C GLN A 212 -5.85 -9.92 15.88
N GLN A 213 -4.63 -9.54 16.26
CA GLN A 213 -4.01 -8.30 15.81
C GLN A 213 -3.73 -8.35 14.30
N LEU A 214 -3.22 -9.47 13.78
CA LEU A 214 -2.99 -9.66 12.34
C LEU A 214 -4.31 -9.62 11.55
N TRP A 215 -5.37 -10.24 12.06
CA TRP A 215 -6.70 -10.18 11.45
C TRP A 215 -7.22 -8.75 11.38
N LYS A 216 -7.10 -7.98 12.46
CA LYS A 216 -7.53 -6.57 12.50
C LYS A 216 -6.75 -5.71 11.49
N LYS A 217 -5.43 -5.87 11.44
CA LYS A 217 -4.59 -5.15 10.46
C LYS A 217 -4.98 -5.51 9.02
N SER A 218 -5.14 -6.81 8.73
CA SER A 218 -5.57 -7.30 7.42
C SER A 218 -6.93 -6.74 7.01
N PHE A 219 -7.90 -6.82 7.92
CA PHE A 219 -9.26 -6.32 7.70
C PHE A 219 -9.30 -4.81 7.43
N SER A 220 -8.61 -3.99 8.24
CA SER A 220 -8.52 -2.53 8.04
C SER A 220 -7.98 -2.20 6.65
N CYS A 221 -6.96 -2.92 6.21
CA CYS A 221 -6.38 -2.70 4.89
C CYS A 221 -7.39 -3.03 3.78
N PHE A 222 -8.09 -4.16 3.87
CA PHE A 222 -9.11 -4.49 2.87
C PHE A 222 -10.27 -3.50 2.87
N GLU A 223 -10.75 -3.07 4.02
CA GLU A 223 -11.84 -2.10 4.13
C GLU A 223 -11.48 -0.75 3.48
N GLU A 224 -10.31 -0.21 3.81
CA GLU A 224 -9.81 1.04 3.21
C GLU A 224 -9.58 0.89 1.70
N GLY A 225 -9.03 -0.25 1.25
CA GLY A 225 -8.83 -0.51 -0.17
C GLY A 225 -10.14 -0.62 -0.94
N ILE A 226 -11.18 -1.24 -0.36
CA ILE A 226 -12.54 -1.29 -0.94
C ILE A 226 -13.07 0.13 -1.11
N GLN A 227 -12.94 0.98 -0.09
CA GLN A 227 -13.37 2.38 -0.17
C GLN A 227 -12.62 3.14 -1.28
N ASN A 228 -11.32 2.88 -1.47
CA ASN A 228 -10.57 3.49 -2.56
C ASN A 228 -11.11 3.07 -3.93
N PHE A 229 -11.38 1.78 -4.16
CA PHE A 229 -11.93 1.32 -5.44
C PHE A 229 -13.38 1.74 -5.68
N GLU A 230 -14.23 1.70 -4.65
CA GLU A 230 -15.61 2.20 -4.72
C GLU A 230 -15.66 3.69 -5.07
N SER A 231 -14.72 4.50 -4.56
CA SER A 231 -14.66 5.93 -4.86
C SER A 231 -14.30 6.29 -6.32
N ILE A 232 -13.82 5.30 -7.09
CA ILE A 232 -13.47 5.44 -8.51
C ILE A 232 -14.27 4.47 -9.41
N ASP A 233 -15.35 3.90 -8.87
CA ASP A 233 -16.24 2.95 -9.56
C ASP A 233 -15.52 1.69 -10.12
N ASP A 234 -14.42 1.27 -9.50
CA ASP A 234 -13.66 0.06 -9.89
C ASP A 234 -14.23 -1.17 -9.18
N ALA A 235 -15.42 -1.60 -9.63
CA ALA A 235 -16.14 -2.73 -9.05
C ALA A 235 -15.37 -4.05 -9.12
N THR A 236 -14.50 -4.22 -10.11
CA THR A 236 -13.68 -5.44 -10.27
C THR A 236 -12.68 -5.56 -9.13
N ASN A 237 -11.90 -4.51 -8.87
CA ASN A 237 -10.90 -4.56 -7.82
C ASN A 237 -11.55 -4.52 -6.43
N ALA A 238 -12.65 -3.78 -6.24
CA ALA A 238 -13.43 -3.84 -4.99
C ALA A 238 -13.91 -5.28 -4.70
N ALA A 239 -14.38 -6.01 -5.72
CA ALA A 239 -14.80 -7.40 -5.57
C ALA A 239 -13.64 -8.35 -5.20
N LEU A 240 -12.42 -8.12 -5.72
CA LEU A 240 -11.24 -8.89 -5.33
C LEU A 240 -10.90 -8.70 -3.85
N LEU A 241 -11.00 -7.47 -3.31
CA LEU A 241 -10.75 -7.22 -1.89
C LEU A 241 -11.87 -7.78 -1.01
N LEU A 242 -13.12 -7.72 -1.45
CA LEU A 242 -14.23 -8.41 -0.79
C LEU A 242 -14.00 -9.93 -0.74
N CYS A 243 -13.51 -10.51 -1.83
CA CYS A 243 -13.13 -11.93 -1.89
C CYS A 243 -12.01 -12.27 -0.90
N ASN A 244 -10.96 -11.44 -0.84
CA ASN A 244 -9.87 -11.60 0.14
C ASN A 244 -10.36 -11.40 1.59
N THR A 245 -11.33 -10.51 1.81
CA THR A 245 -11.97 -10.32 3.12
C THR A 245 -12.76 -11.57 3.53
N GLY A 246 -13.48 -12.19 2.59
CA GLY A 246 -14.13 -13.49 2.81
C GLY A 246 -13.12 -14.59 3.17
N ARG A 247 -11.98 -14.64 2.49
CA ARG A 247 -10.88 -15.57 2.79
C ARG A 247 -10.31 -15.34 4.20
N LEU A 248 -10.12 -14.08 4.60
CA LEU A 248 -9.71 -13.75 5.96
C LEU A 248 -10.72 -14.26 6.99
N MET A 249 -12.03 -14.08 6.75
CA MET A 249 -13.06 -14.60 7.66
C MET A 249 -12.99 -16.13 7.77
N ARG A 250 -12.71 -16.86 6.68
CA ARG A 250 -12.49 -18.32 6.76
C ARG A 250 -11.29 -18.69 7.63
N ILE A 251 -10.18 -17.95 7.54
CA ILE A 251 -9.01 -18.14 8.40
C ILE A 251 -9.40 -17.92 9.87
N CYS A 252 -10.15 -16.85 10.18
CA CYS A 252 -10.67 -16.61 11.52
C CYS A 252 -11.52 -17.79 12.01
N ALA A 253 -12.43 -18.32 11.17
CA ALA A 253 -13.26 -19.48 11.52
C ALA A 253 -12.39 -20.69 11.87
N GLN A 254 -11.41 -21.01 11.02
CA GLN A 254 -10.51 -22.14 11.22
C GLN A 254 -9.68 -22.01 12.50
N ALA A 255 -9.34 -20.79 12.94
CA ALA A 255 -8.59 -20.58 14.17
C ALA A 255 -9.40 -20.92 15.45
N HIS A 256 -10.73 -20.97 15.32
CA HIS A 256 -11.63 -21.44 16.38
C HIS A 256 -11.90 -22.95 16.34
N CYS A 257 -11.33 -23.67 15.39
CA CYS A 257 -11.40 -25.13 15.32
C CYS A 257 -10.64 -25.77 16.50
N ALA A 258 -11.31 -26.66 17.25
CA ALA A 258 -10.64 -27.48 18.26
C ALA A 258 -9.66 -28.47 17.61
N ALA A 259 -8.54 -28.75 18.30
CA ALA A 259 -7.50 -29.66 17.81
C ALA A 259 -8.00 -31.10 17.60
N GLU A 260 -7.42 -31.80 16.62
CA GLU A 260 -7.68 -33.21 16.35
C GLU A 260 -7.37 -34.07 17.58
N GLY A 261 -8.37 -34.86 18.02
CA GLY A 261 -8.27 -35.73 19.20
C GLY A 261 -9.30 -35.44 20.30
N ASP A 262 -10.03 -34.32 20.20
CA ASP A 262 -11.17 -34.07 21.09
C ASP A 262 -12.40 -34.84 20.59
N PHE A 263 -12.64 -36.03 21.15
CA PHE A 263 -13.81 -36.88 20.81
C PHE A 263 -15.16 -36.19 21.05
N LYS A 264 -15.18 -35.00 21.67
CA LYS A 264 -16.35 -34.15 21.92
C LYS A 264 -16.36 -32.85 21.09
N ARG A 265 -15.56 -32.76 20.03
CA ARG A 265 -15.58 -31.58 19.16
C ARG A 265 -16.97 -31.36 18.56
N GLU A 266 -17.47 -30.14 18.72
CA GLU A 266 -18.68 -29.66 18.06
C GLU A 266 -18.35 -28.39 17.27
N PHE A 267 -19.09 -28.16 16.18
CA PHE A 267 -19.02 -26.95 15.38
C PHE A 267 -19.40 -25.74 16.24
N SER A 268 -18.43 -24.86 16.46
CA SER A 268 -18.56 -23.76 17.39
C SER A 268 -19.40 -22.60 16.82
N PRO A 269 -20.05 -21.79 17.67
CA PRO A 269 -20.75 -20.59 17.22
C PRO A 269 -19.78 -19.55 16.67
N GLU A 270 -18.52 -19.53 17.13
CA GLU A 270 -17.48 -18.69 16.55
C GLU A 270 -17.12 -19.12 15.12
N GLU A 271 -16.93 -20.42 14.86
CA GLU A 271 -16.76 -20.94 13.49
C GLU A 271 -17.95 -20.54 12.62
N ALA A 272 -19.18 -20.77 13.09
CA ALA A 272 -20.40 -20.42 12.38
C ALA A 272 -20.47 -18.93 12.05
N LEU A 273 -20.16 -18.06 13.02
CA LEU A 273 -20.16 -16.61 12.85
C LEU A 273 -19.22 -16.18 11.73
N TYR A 274 -17.98 -16.67 11.73
CA TYR A 274 -16.98 -16.26 10.75
C TYR A 274 -17.25 -16.87 9.36
N TYR A 275 -17.74 -18.10 9.26
CA TYR A 275 -18.16 -18.65 7.96
C TYR A 275 -19.33 -17.87 7.36
N ASN A 276 -20.32 -17.48 8.17
CA ASN A 276 -21.43 -16.63 7.69
C ASN A 276 -20.92 -15.25 7.23
N LYS A 277 -19.99 -14.63 7.96
CA LYS A 277 -19.34 -13.39 7.50
C LYS A 277 -18.60 -13.59 6.17
N ALA A 278 -17.91 -14.70 6.00
CA ALA A 278 -17.23 -15.01 4.74
C ALA A 278 -18.23 -15.07 3.57
N ILE A 279 -19.33 -15.79 3.76
CA ILE A 279 -20.43 -15.88 2.79
C ILE A 279 -20.98 -14.49 2.45
N ASP A 280 -21.23 -13.64 3.45
CA ASP A 280 -21.74 -12.28 3.23
C ASP A 280 -20.80 -11.44 2.35
N TYR A 281 -19.49 -11.53 2.58
CA TYR A 281 -18.50 -10.83 1.76
C TYR A 281 -18.44 -11.34 0.33
N TYR A 282 -18.46 -12.66 0.12
CA TYR A 282 -18.51 -13.23 -1.24
C TYR A 282 -19.80 -12.86 -1.97
N LEU A 283 -20.95 -12.88 -1.30
CA LEU A 283 -22.22 -12.42 -1.86
C LEU A 283 -22.20 -10.92 -2.17
N LYS A 284 -21.54 -10.09 -1.33
CA LYS A 284 -21.32 -8.68 -1.64
C LYS A 284 -20.45 -8.51 -2.89
N ALA A 285 -19.39 -9.30 -3.05
CA ALA A 285 -18.53 -9.29 -4.24
C ALA A 285 -19.28 -9.70 -5.52
N LEU A 286 -20.09 -10.76 -5.47
CA LEU A 286 -20.90 -11.17 -6.63
C LEU A 286 -21.95 -10.11 -7.00
N ARG A 287 -22.56 -9.46 -6.00
CA ARG A 287 -23.49 -8.35 -6.25
C ARG A 287 -22.81 -7.15 -6.91
N SER A 288 -21.59 -6.81 -6.51
CA SER A 288 -20.85 -5.69 -7.13
C SER A 288 -20.39 -6.00 -8.55
N LEU A 289 -20.03 -7.26 -8.85
CA LEU A 289 -19.69 -7.71 -10.21
C LEU A 289 -20.90 -7.81 -11.13
N GLY A 290 -22.10 -8.02 -10.57
CA GLY A 290 -23.32 -8.20 -11.33
C GLY A 290 -23.34 -9.53 -12.08
N LYS A 291 -23.52 -9.47 -13.41
CA LYS A 291 -23.62 -10.68 -14.24
C LYS A 291 -22.23 -11.23 -14.56
N ARG A 292 -22.13 -12.56 -14.62
CA ARG A 292 -20.90 -13.29 -14.98
C ARG A 292 -20.25 -12.77 -16.27
N ASP A 293 -21.05 -12.38 -17.27
CA ASP A 293 -20.58 -11.99 -18.60
C ASP A 293 -19.68 -10.73 -18.61
N VAL A 294 -19.73 -9.90 -17.56
CA VAL A 294 -18.92 -8.67 -17.48
C VAL A 294 -17.48 -8.97 -17.09
N HIS A 295 -17.27 -9.80 -16.05
CA HIS A 295 -15.96 -10.18 -15.53
C HIS A 295 -15.88 -11.68 -15.22
N PRO A 296 -15.89 -12.56 -16.24
CA PRO A 296 -16.08 -14.00 -16.03
C PRO A 296 -15.05 -14.63 -15.08
N ALA A 297 -13.77 -14.31 -15.25
CA ALA A 297 -12.69 -14.89 -14.44
C ALA A 297 -12.80 -14.51 -12.96
N VAL A 298 -13.07 -13.25 -12.66
CA VAL A 298 -13.21 -12.77 -11.26
C VAL A 298 -14.49 -13.33 -10.66
N TRP A 299 -15.59 -13.31 -11.42
CA TRP A 299 -16.87 -13.86 -10.98
C TRP A 299 -16.76 -15.35 -10.65
N ASP A 300 -16.14 -16.14 -11.54
CA ASP A 300 -15.93 -17.58 -11.35
C ASP A 300 -15.05 -17.85 -10.11
N SER A 301 -13.99 -17.06 -9.91
CA SER A 301 -13.13 -17.18 -8.74
C SER A 301 -13.90 -16.90 -7.44
N VAL A 302 -14.71 -15.85 -7.38
CA VAL A 302 -15.53 -15.52 -6.19
C VAL A 302 -16.57 -16.60 -5.94
N ASN A 303 -17.23 -17.08 -7.00
CA ASN A 303 -18.25 -18.13 -6.90
C ASN A 303 -17.65 -19.47 -6.44
N TRP A 304 -16.43 -19.79 -6.87
CA TRP A 304 -15.68 -20.95 -6.39
C TRP A 304 -15.39 -20.86 -4.89
N GLU A 305 -14.89 -19.72 -4.43
CA GLU A 305 -14.61 -19.48 -3.01
C GLU A 305 -15.88 -19.57 -2.15
N LEU A 306 -16.99 -18.99 -2.62
CA LEU A 306 -18.30 -19.09 -1.97
C LEU A 306 -18.78 -20.54 -1.87
N SER A 307 -18.72 -21.29 -2.98
CA SER A 307 -19.17 -22.68 -3.04
C SER A 307 -18.34 -23.57 -2.10
N THR A 308 -17.01 -23.37 -2.10
CA THR A 308 -16.09 -24.09 -1.20
C THR A 308 -16.37 -23.77 0.27
N THR A 309 -16.76 -22.53 0.57
CA THR A 309 -17.12 -22.10 1.92
C THR A 309 -18.40 -22.79 2.40
N TYR A 310 -19.44 -22.83 1.58
CA TYR A 310 -20.66 -23.58 1.89
C TYR A 310 -20.39 -25.07 2.10
N PHE A 311 -19.61 -25.67 1.20
CA PHE A 311 -19.26 -27.08 1.30
C PHE A 311 -18.53 -27.37 2.62
N THR A 312 -17.50 -26.58 2.95
CA THR A 312 -16.73 -26.74 4.19
C THR A 312 -17.62 -26.58 5.42
N MET A 313 -18.48 -25.57 5.45
CA MET A 313 -19.38 -25.33 6.57
C MET A 313 -20.39 -26.49 6.73
N ALA A 314 -20.95 -27.00 5.64
CA ALA A 314 -21.87 -28.14 5.66
C ALA A 314 -21.19 -29.41 6.18
N THR A 315 -19.97 -29.70 5.71
CA THR A 315 -19.17 -30.84 6.20
C THR A 315 -18.88 -30.70 7.69
N LEU A 316 -18.47 -29.52 8.17
CA LEU A 316 -18.23 -29.29 9.60
C LEU A 316 -19.49 -29.46 10.45
N GLN A 317 -20.65 -29.00 9.96
CA GLN A 317 -21.93 -29.17 10.65
C GLN A 317 -22.39 -30.64 10.69
N GLN A 318 -22.06 -31.41 9.65
CA GLN A 318 -22.37 -32.84 9.58
C GLN A 318 -21.46 -33.65 10.51
N ASP A 319 -20.15 -33.45 10.41
CA ASP A 319 -19.15 -34.27 11.10
C ASP A 319 -19.01 -33.89 12.58
N TYR A 320 -19.30 -32.63 12.93
CA TYR A 320 -19.20 -32.09 14.28
C TYR A 320 -20.50 -31.41 14.71
N ALA A 321 -21.64 -32.08 14.54
CA ALA A 321 -22.95 -31.50 14.86
C ALA A 321 -23.01 -30.94 16.31
N PRO A 322 -23.55 -29.73 16.54
CA PRO A 322 -23.64 -29.12 17.86
C PRO A 322 -24.80 -29.71 18.69
N LEU A 323 -24.69 -31.01 19.01
CA LEU A 323 -25.74 -31.79 19.67
C LEU A 323 -26.01 -31.29 21.09
N SER A 324 -24.97 -30.85 21.81
CA SER A 324 -25.08 -30.35 23.18
C SER A 324 -26.05 -29.16 23.31
N ARG A 325 -26.14 -28.32 22.26
CA ARG A 325 -27.03 -27.16 22.23
C ARG A 325 -28.42 -27.48 21.73
N LYS A 326 -28.52 -28.28 20.66
CA LYS A 326 -29.83 -28.67 20.09
C LYS A 326 -30.68 -29.49 21.05
N ALA A 327 -30.06 -30.22 21.99
CA ALA A 327 -30.76 -30.97 23.02
C ALA A 327 -31.30 -30.09 24.18
N GLN A 328 -30.86 -28.85 24.33
CA GLN A 328 -31.31 -27.92 25.39
C GLN A 328 -32.48 -27.02 24.97
N GLU A 329 -32.82 -26.99 23.68
CA GLU A 329 -33.89 -26.16 23.12
C GLU A 329 -35.24 -26.91 22.96
N GLN A 330 -35.34 -28.15 23.45
CA GLN A 330 -36.57 -28.97 23.49
C GLN A 330 -37.08 -29.16 24.93
#